data_AF-A0A2K3MY18-F1
#
_entry.id   AF-A0A2K3MY18-F1
#
_cell.length_a   1.000
_cell.length_b   1.000
_cell.length_c   1.000
_cell.angle_alpha   90.00
_cell.angle_beta   90.00
_cell.angle_gamma   90.00
#
_symmetry.space_group_name_H-M   'P 1'
#
loop_
_entity.id
_entity.type
_entity.pdbx_description
1 polymer ?
#
loop_
_entity_poly.entity_id
_entity_poly.type
_entity_poly.pdbx_seq_one_letter_code
_entity_poly.pdbx_strand_id
1 'polypeptide(L)'
;MCLVSSGSPPSAFRVPYDSFRKQGDCRIADSSDSADTNTYNDAIKETADSVKLDYEFMCFFLSSDRLDLYKSIDYRCEDMLLGEDSLLSEAQWLLDTGLHPNTNSATKAIGYRQATEYLLGCREQGGQSSAGQFYRFLSEFQKASRNFAKRQLTWFRNERIYHWLDASKPLETILNFIHDAYHDRNGRLFVPEHLRMPRDISNSRIAAKLKAYRTRNSCFFMKAFCERGRLLSYFGMDKEDPKVKGWRFYVTFP
;
A
#
# COMPACT_ATOMS: atom_id res chain seq x y z
N MET A 1 4.39 -7.44 -18.66
CA MET A 1 3.62 -8.68 -18.38
C MET A 1 4.00 -9.20 -16.99
N CYS A 2 3.57 -10.41 -16.60
CA CYS A 2 3.94 -11.08 -15.35
C CYS A 2 3.39 -10.46 -14.04
N LEU A 3 2.09 -10.67 -13.78
CA LEU A 3 1.56 -10.92 -12.43
C LEU A 3 0.73 -12.22 -12.42
N VAL A 4 1.28 -13.25 -13.07
CA VAL A 4 0.92 -14.65 -12.85
C VAL A 4 2.22 -15.38 -12.50
N SER A 5 2.52 -15.39 -11.22
CA SER A 5 3.46 -16.29 -10.58
C SER A 5 2.91 -16.58 -9.20
N SER A 6 2.53 -17.83 -8.96
CA SER A 6 2.12 -18.35 -7.65
C SER A 6 3.33 -18.70 -6.76
N GLY A 7 4.55 -18.36 -7.20
CA GLY A 7 5.77 -18.53 -6.43
C GLY A 7 5.92 -17.49 -5.33
N SER A 8 5.37 -17.77 -4.16
CA SER A 8 5.86 -17.20 -2.90
C SER A 8 7.37 -17.49 -2.76
N PRO A 9 8.20 -16.53 -2.30
CA PRO A 9 9.63 -16.78 -2.14
C PRO A 9 9.89 -17.84 -1.04
N PRO A 10 11.05 -18.52 -1.04
CA PRO A 10 11.32 -19.65 -0.12
C PRO A 10 11.22 -19.32 1.38
N SER A 11 11.33 -18.04 1.76
CA SER A 11 11.20 -17.53 3.13
C SER A 11 9.78 -17.07 3.49
N ALA A 12 8.83 -17.07 2.55
CA ALA A 12 7.45 -16.71 2.84
C ALA A 12 6.68 -17.91 3.39
N PHE A 13 6.13 -17.75 4.58
CA PHE A 13 5.21 -18.68 5.24
C PHE A 13 4.17 -19.26 4.26
N ARG A 14 4.04 -20.59 4.22
CA ARG A 14 3.24 -21.32 3.22
C ARG A 14 1.74 -21.31 3.55
N VAL A 15 1.18 -20.11 3.71
CA VAL A 15 -0.24 -19.88 4.02
C VAL A 15 -1.14 -20.52 2.94
N PRO A 16 -2.16 -21.33 3.28
CA PRO A 16 -2.93 -22.07 2.29
C PRO A 16 -4.16 -21.27 1.84
N TYR A 17 -3.98 -20.18 1.05
CA TYR A 17 -5.11 -19.42 0.41
C TYR A 17 -6.15 -20.43 -0.16
N ASP A 18 -5.68 -21.47 -0.87
CA ASP A 18 -6.51 -22.47 -1.55
C ASP A 18 -7.38 -23.34 -0.61
N SER A 19 -6.87 -23.76 0.55
CA SER A 19 -7.64 -24.63 1.48
C SER A 19 -8.81 -23.87 2.11
N PHE A 20 -8.56 -22.62 2.53
CA PHE A 20 -9.61 -21.76 3.09
C PHE A 20 -10.58 -21.26 2.02
N ARG A 21 -10.13 -21.09 0.77
CA ARG A 21 -10.98 -20.74 -0.36
C ARG A 21 -12.05 -21.81 -0.62
N LYS A 22 -11.68 -23.09 -0.65
CA LYS A 22 -12.62 -24.22 -0.83
C LYS A 22 -13.67 -24.30 0.29
N GLN A 23 -13.29 -24.12 1.56
CA GLN A 23 -14.24 -24.19 2.69
C GLN A 23 -15.36 -23.14 2.63
N GLY A 24 -15.14 -22.03 1.91
CA GLY A 24 -16.11 -20.95 1.80
C GLY A 24 -17.36 -21.30 0.96
N ASP A 25 -17.28 -22.28 0.07
CA ASP A 25 -18.31 -22.50 -0.96
C ASP A 25 -19.31 -23.61 -0.58
N CYS A 26 -18.99 -24.44 0.43
CA CYS A 26 -19.84 -25.53 0.93
C CYS A 26 -20.97 -25.08 1.89
N ARG A 27 -21.53 -23.86 1.73
CA ARG A 27 -22.57 -23.31 2.65
C ARG A 27 -23.76 -22.61 1.99
N ILE A 28 -23.91 -22.68 0.67
CA ILE A 28 -25.17 -22.35 -0.02
C ILE A 28 -25.46 -23.47 -1.02
N ALA A 29 -26.29 -24.42 -0.60
CA ALA A 29 -26.90 -25.45 -1.43
C ALA A 29 -28.27 -25.74 -0.81
N ASP A 30 -29.30 -25.06 -1.30
CA ASP A 30 -30.68 -25.34 -0.90
C ASP A 30 -31.12 -26.72 -1.41
N SER A 31 -32.03 -27.36 -0.69
CA SER A 31 -32.38 -28.77 -0.88
C SER A 31 -33.32 -29.02 -2.06
N SER A 32 -32.86 -29.79 -3.05
CA SER A 32 -33.73 -30.53 -3.99
C SER A 32 -33.04 -31.80 -4.52
N ASP A 33 -33.81 -32.87 -4.71
CA ASP A 33 -33.39 -34.27 -4.80
C ASP A 33 -32.65 -34.75 -6.08
N SER A 34 -32.33 -36.05 -6.04
CA SER A 34 -32.07 -36.98 -7.16
C SER A 34 -30.66 -37.07 -7.77
N ALA A 35 -29.88 -37.99 -7.17
CA ALA A 35 -29.10 -39.05 -7.81
C ALA A 35 -28.57 -38.85 -9.25
N ASP A 36 -27.24 -38.77 -9.36
CA ASP A 36 -26.47 -39.68 -10.24
C ASP A 36 -25.05 -39.86 -9.66
N THR A 37 -24.74 -41.06 -9.15
CA THR A 37 -23.56 -41.28 -8.30
C THR A 37 -22.55 -42.22 -8.97
N ASN A 38 -21.28 -41.79 -9.06
CA ASN A 38 -20.03 -42.54 -8.80
C ASN A 38 -18.80 -42.10 -9.60
N THR A 39 -18.93 -41.30 -10.67
CA THR A 39 -17.77 -40.90 -11.52
C THR A 39 -16.98 -39.69 -10.98
N TYR A 40 -17.53 -38.93 -10.01
CA TYR A 40 -16.89 -37.70 -9.48
C TYR A 40 -16.04 -37.88 -8.23
N ASN A 41 -16.08 -39.05 -7.56
CA ASN A 41 -15.53 -39.21 -6.22
C ASN A 41 -14.00 -39.36 -6.17
N ASP A 42 -13.35 -39.94 -7.19
CA ASP A 42 -11.89 -40.10 -7.20
C ASP A 42 -11.16 -38.76 -7.46
N ALA A 43 -11.68 -37.90 -8.33
CA ALA A 43 -11.10 -36.58 -8.62
C ALA A 43 -11.11 -35.62 -7.41
N ILE A 44 -11.97 -35.88 -6.41
CA ILE A 44 -12.02 -35.11 -5.15
C ILE A 44 -10.87 -35.55 -4.21
N LYS A 45 -10.40 -36.79 -4.32
CA LYS A 45 -9.51 -37.45 -3.35
C LYS A 45 -8.05 -36.98 -3.42
N GLU A 46 -7.56 -36.61 -4.60
CA GLU A 46 -6.16 -36.18 -4.80
C GLU A 46 -5.89 -34.70 -4.43
N THR A 47 -6.92 -33.87 -4.21
CA THR A 47 -6.73 -32.44 -3.87
C THR A 47 -6.95 -32.13 -2.39
N ALA A 48 -6.84 -33.16 -1.54
CA ALA A 48 -7.06 -33.16 -0.10
C ALA A 48 -5.76 -33.31 0.73
N ASP A 49 -4.58 -33.28 0.10
CA ASP A 49 -3.29 -33.06 0.77
C ASP A 49 -3.24 -31.63 1.35
N SER A 50 -3.94 -31.43 2.46
CA SER A 50 -3.83 -30.24 3.26
C SER A 50 -2.39 -30.16 3.77
N VAL A 51 -1.65 -29.13 3.33
CA VAL A 51 -0.36 -28.79 3.92
C VAL A 51 -0.61 -28.41 5.37
N LYS A 52 -0.48 -29.39 6.27
CA LYS A 52 -0.61 -29.21 7.70
C LYS A 52 0.54 -28.32 8.15
N LEU A 53 0.22 -27.09 8.52
CA LEU A 53 1.20 -26.14 9.01
C LEU A 53 1.49 -26.42 10.48
N ASP A 54 2.76 -26.30 10.86
CA ASP A 54 3.22 -26.47 12.24
C ASP A 54 2.91 -25.26 13.13
N TYR A 55 2.09 -24.32 12.64
CA TYR A 55 1.70 -23.09 13.31
C TYR A 55 0.23 -22.73 13.02
N GLU A 56 -0.47 -22.29 14.07
CA GLU A 56 -1.75 -21.60 13.96
C GLU A 56 -1.51 -20.10 13.70
N PHE A 57 -2.41 -19.45 12.95
CA PHE A 57 -2.28 -18.04 12.62
C PHE A 57 -3.64 -17.36 12.47
N MET A 58 -3.72 -16.09 12.89
CA MET A 58 -4.88 -15.23 12.68
C MET A 58 -4.55 -14.12 11.70
N CYS A 59 -5.41 -13.93 10.69
CA CYS A 59 -5.24 -12.90 9.68
C CYS A 59 -6.16 -11.70 9.97
N PHE A 60 -5.59 -10.54 10.30
CA PHE A 60 -6.31 -9.28 10.43
C PHE A 60 -5.98 -8.34 9.26
N PHE A 61 -6.96 -7.56 8.81
CA PHE A 61 -6.78 -6.51 7.81
C PHE A 61 -7.38 -5.19 8.31
N LEU A 62 -6.50 -4.21 8.57
CA LEU A 62 -6.87 -2.88 9.05
C LEU A 62 -7.20 -1.96 7.86
N SER A 63 -8.36 -1.31 7.87
CA SER A 63 -8.81 -0.38 6.83
C SER A 63 -9.65 0.75 7.40
N SER A 64 -9.73 1.87 6.68
CA SER A 64 -10.67 2.98 6.94
C SER A 64 -11.55 3.23 5.70
N ASP A 65 -12.38 4.28 5.70
CA ASP A 65 -13.04 4.72 4.46
C ASP A 65 -12.02 5.06 3.37
N ARG A 66 -12.42 4.83 2.11
CA ARG A 66 -11.54 4.98 0.95
C ARG A 66 -11.15 6.43 0.66
N LEU A 67 -11.97 7.41 1.03
CA LEU A 67 -11.64 8.83 0.86
C LEU A 67 -10.61 9.27 1.90
N ASP A 68 -10.77 8.86 3.15
CA ASP A 68 -9.86 9.21 4.24
C ASP A 68 -8.52 8.48 4.11
N LEU A 69 -8.53 7.22 3.65
CA LEU A 69 -7.33 6.51 3.22
C LEU A 69 -6.61 7.26 2.08
N TYR A 70 -7.33 7.80 1.08
CA TYR A 70 -6.69 8.57 0.00
C TYR A 70 -6.12 9.91 0.51
N LYS A 71 -6.81 10.63 1.41
CA LYS A 71 -6.26 11.83 2.07
C LYS A 71 -4.98 11.51 2.84
N SER A 72 -4.99 10.43 3.62
CA SER A 72 -3.83 9.99 4.42
C SER A 72 -2.66 9.59 3.53
N ILE A 73 -2.90 8.84 2.45
CA ILE A 73 -1.88 8.52 1.44
C ILE A 73 -1.29 9.78 0.83
N ASP A 74 -2.14 10.74 0.43
CA ASP A 74 -1.72 11.95 -0.26
C ASP A 74 -0.91 12.87 0.65
N TYR A 75 -1.37 13.07 1.89
CA TYR A 75 -0.65 13.77 2.95
C TYR A 75 0.70 13.12 3.24
N ARG A 76 0.75 11.78 3.40
CA ARG A 76 2.02 11.05 3.60
C ARG A 76 2.98 11.19 2.40
N CYS A 77 2.46 11.35 1.18
CA CYS A 77 3.30 11.63 0.01
C CYS A 77 3.83 13.06 -0.02
N GLU A 78 3.17 14.03 0.63
CA GLU A 78 3.78 15.34 0.94
C GLU A 78 4.81 15.21 2.07
N ASP A 79 4.44 14.54 3.17
CA ASP A 79 5.23 14.40 4.40
C ASP A 79 6.60 13.73 4.16
N MET A 80 6.64 12.66 3.35
CA MET A 80 7.88 12.00 2.91
C MET A 80 8.83 12.89 2.09
N LEU A 81 8.42 14.10 1.72
CA LEU A 81 9.24 15.08 1.00
C LEU A 81 9.66 16.27 1.88
N LEU A 82 9.28 16.34 3.15
CA LEU A 82 9.60 17.48 4.02
C LEU A 82 10.88 17.18 4.83
N GLY A 83 11.75 18.17 5.01
CA GLY A 83 12.92 18.06 5.89
C GLY A 83 14.19 17.58 5.20
N GLU A 84 15.23 17.35 5.98
CA GLU A 84 16.58 17.05 5.47
C GLU A 84 16.70 15.58 4.98
N ASP A 85 16.19 14.62 5.77
CA ASP A 85 16.15 13.18 5.44
C ASP A 85 14.96 12.82 4.52
N SER A 86 14.72 13.63 3.48
CA SER A 86 13.59 13.45 2.56
C SER A 86 13.78 12.26 1.60
N LEU A 87 12.68 11.76 1.03
CA LEU A 87 12.70 10.77 -0.06
C LEU A 87 13.52 11.23 -1.28
N LEU A 88 13.67 12.55 -1.51
CA LEU A 88 14.53 13.08 -2.57
C LEU A 88 16.01 13.00 -2.18
N SER A 89 16.35 13.25 -0.92
CA SER A 89 17.70 13.12 -0.36
C SER A 89 18.18 11.66 -0.45
N GLU A 90 17.34 10.72 -0.04
CA GLU A 90 17.62 9.27 -0.13
C GLU A 90 17.70 8.80 -1.59
N ALA A 91 16.75 9.17 -2.44
CA ALA A 91 16.79 8.82 -3.87
C ALA A 91 18.00 9.41 -4.61
N GLN A 92 18.48 10.58 -4.20
CA GLN A 92 19.71 11.19 -4.72
C GLN A 92 20.94 10.38 -4.31
N TRP A 93 21.05 9.98 -3.04
CA TRP A 93 22.14 9.14 -2.54
C TRP A 93 22.17 7.76 -3.24
N LEU A 94 21.01 7.13 -3.45
CA LEU A 94 20.89 5.88 -4.20
C LEU A 94 21.39 6.04 -5.65
N LEU A 95 21.01 7.12 -6.34
CA LEU A 95 21.50 7.41 -7.69
C LEU A 95 23.01 7.66 -7.74
N ASP A 96 23.57 8.38 -6.77
CA ASP A 96 25.02 8.64 -6.70
C ASP A 96 25.82 7.39 -6.34
N THR A 97 25.18 6.41 -5.69
CA THR A 97 25.70 5.04 -5.46
C THR A 97 25.52 4.14 -6.70
N GLY A 98 24.97 4.66 -7.81
CA GLY A 98 24.78 3.94 -9.08
C GLY A 98 23.49 3.13 -9.20
N LEU A 99 22.55 3.23 -8.24
CA LEU A 99 21.27 2.52 -8.27
C LEU A 99 20.25 3.27 -9.15
N HIS A 100 20.46 3.17 -10.46
CA HIS A 100 19.56 3.71 -11.48
C HIS A 100 18.13 3.14 -11.40
N PRO A 101 17.09 3.92 -11.81
CA PRO A 101 15.70 3.50 -11.77
C PRO A 101 15.46 2.23 -12.59
N ASN A 102 14.49 1.43 -12.15
CA ASN A 102 14.06 0.21 -12.83
C ASN A 102 15.14 -0.91 -12.97
N THR A 103 16.31 -0.79 -12.34
CA THR A 103 17.35 -1.85 -12.37
C THR A 103 16.96 -3.10 -11.59
N ASN A 104 16.41 -2.95 -10.40
CA ASN A 104 16.08 -4.04 -9.47
C ASN A 104 14.64 -3.90 -8.92
N SER A 105 14.28 -4.63 -7.87
CA SER A 105 12.96 -4.55 -7.21
C SER A 105 12.81 -3.27 -6.37
N ALA A 106 13.85 -2.89 -5.62
CA ALA A 106 13.85 -1.70 -4.75
C ALA A 106 13.69 -0.39 -5.56
N THR A 107 14.44 -0.23 -6.65
CA THR A 107 14.33 0.92 -7.58
C THR A 107 13.04 0.94 -8.41
N LYS A 108 12.18 -0.08 -8.26
CA LYS A 108 10.80 -0.12 -8.81
C LYS A 108 9.74 0.20 -7.75
N ALA A 109 10.13 0.38 -6.49
CA ALA A 109 9.22 0.76 -5.42
C ALA A 109 8.60 2.15 -5.65
N ILE A 110 7.38 2.31 -5.14
CA ILE A 110 6.61 3.55 -5.26
C ILE A 110 7.22 4.59 -4.33
N GLY A 111 7.34 5.84 -4.81
CA GLY A 111 8.22 6.84 -4.21
C GLY A 111 9.55 6.85 -4.96
N TYR A 112 10.45 5.93 -4.60
CA TYR A 112 11.80 5.83 -5.19
C TYR A 112 11.83 5.88 -6.72
N ARG A 113 10.97 5.13 -7.41
CA ARG A 113 10.92 5.16 -8.87
C ARG A 113 10.58 6.57 -9.38
N GLN A 114 9.55 7.20 -8.82
CA GLN A 114 9.14 8.55 -9.24
C GLN A 114 10.21 9.61 -8.88
N ALA A 115 10.85 9.47 -7.72
CA ALA A 115 11.90 10.37 -7.23
C ALA A 115 13.17 10.28 -8.07
N THR A 116 13.61 9.07 -8.42
CA THR A 116 14.79 8.85 -9.27
C THR A 116 14.53 9.23 -10.74
N GLU A 117 13.35 8.96 -11.29
CA GLU A 117 12.92 9.46 -12.61
C GLU A 117 12.86 11.01 -12.65
N TYR A 118 12.43 11.66 -11.55
CA TYR A 118 12.44 13.11 -11.40
C TYR A 118 13.87 13.70 -11.32
N LEU A 119 14.70 13.19 -10.41
CA LEU A 119 16.06 13.67 -10.18
C LEU A 119 16.96 13.54 -11.42
N LEU A 120 16.83 12.45 -12.20
CA LEU A 120 17.55 12.31 -13.47
C LEU A 120 17.17 13.40 -14.47
N GLY A 121 15.86 13.67 -14.64
CA GLY A 121 15.38 14.78 -15.49
C GLY A 121 15.84 16.16 -15.00
N CYS A 122 16.16 16.32 -13.71
CA CYS A 122 16.80 17.53 -13.19
C CYS A 122 18.31 17.57 -13.46
N ARG A 123 19.03 16.43 -13.44
CA ARG A 123 20.45 16.35 -13.82
C ARG A 123 20.65 16.70 -15.30
N GLU A 124 19.78 16.19 -16.16
CA GLU A 124 19.72 16.53 -17.60
C GLU A 124 19.52 18.04 -17.84
N GLN A 125 18.90 18.74 -16.89
CA GLN A 125 18.63 20.19 -16.94
C GLN A 125 19.64 20.99 -16.08
N GLY A 126 20.88 20.49 -15.94
CA GLY A 126 21.97 21.18 -15.24
C GLY A 126 21.74 21.36 -13.74
N GLY A 127 20.92 20.49 -13.14
CA GLY A 127 20.50 20.61 -11.74
C GLY A 127 19.30 21.54 -11.52
N GLN A 128 18.46 21.81 -12.53
CA GLN A 128 17.28 22.67 -12.39
C GLN A 128 15.95 21.91 -12.53
N SER A 129 14.90 22.47 -11.93
CA SER A 129 13.52 21.99 -12.04
C SER A 129 12.55 23.17 -11.98
N SER A 130 11.55 23.21 -12.84
CA SER A 130 10.38 24.07 -12.62
C SER A 130 9.47 23.50 -11.53
N ALA A 131 8.71 24.39 -10.88
CA ALA A 131 7.57 24.02 -10.03
C ALA A 131 6.60 23.03 -10.72
N GLY A 132 6.38 23.16 -12.03
CA GLY A 132 5.52 22.28 -12.81
C GLY A 132 6.04 20.83 -12.89
N GLN A 133 7.36 20.64 -13.00
CA GLN A 133 7.97 19.30 -12.95
C GLN A 133 7.84 18.67 -11.57
N PHE A 134 8.06 19.45 -10.50
CA PHE A 134 7.90 18.97 -9.12
C PHE A 134 6.45 18.54 -8.83
N TYR A 135 5.46 19.37 -9.17
CA TYR A 135 4.04 18.99 -8.97
C TYR A 135 3.60 17.81 -9.85
N ARG A 136 4.19 17.64 -11.05
CA ARG A 136 3.97 16.44 -11.89
C ARG A 136 4.52 15.19 -11.22
N PHE A 137 5.73 15.26 -10.65
CA PHE A 137 6.34 14.18 -9.86
C PHE A 137 5.46 13.78 -8.67
N LEU A 138 5.07 14.74 -7.83
CA LEU A 138 4.23 14.52 -6.64
C LEU A 138 2.86 13.92 -7.01
N SER A 139 2.23 14.43 -8.07
CA SER A 139 0.94 13.90 -8.57
C SER A 139 1.03 12.44 -8.99
N GLU A 140 2.08 12.04 -9.74
CA GLU A 140 2.28 10.65 -10.14
C GLU A 140 2.67 9.74 -8.96
N PHE A 141 3.42 10.23 -7.98
CA PHE A 141 3.72 9.50 -6.74
C PHE A 141 2.43 9.22 -5.93
N GLN A 142 1.63 10.25 -5.64
CA GLN A 142 0.32 10.12 -4.98
C GLN A 142 -0.60 9.14 -5.73
N LYS A 143 -0.71 9.30 -7.05
CA LYS A 143 -1.49 8.43 -7.96
C LYS A 143 -1.00 6.97 -7.93
N ALA A 144 0.30 6.73 -7.93
CA ALA A 144 0.88 5.39 -7.82
C ALA A 144 0.54 4.76 -6.45
N SER A 145 0.70 5.50 -5.35
CA SER A 145 0.37 5.08 -3.99
C SER A 145 -1.11 4.73 -3.83
N ARG A 146 -2.04 5.59 -4.28
CA ARG A 146 -3.48 5.32 -4.27
C ARG A 146 -3.86 4.11 -5.14
N ASN A 147 -3.21 3.93 -6.29
CA ASN A 147 -3.41 2.75 -7.14
C ASN A 147 -2.89 1.45 -6.49
N PHE A 148 -1.81 1.51 -5.72
CA PHE A 148 -1.34 0.38 -4.92
C PHE A 148 -2.31 0.03 -3.79
N ALA A 149 -2.75 1.02 -3.01
CA ALA A 149 -3.76 0.82 -1.95
C ALA A 149 -5.08 0.24 -2.52
N LYS A 150 -5.52 0.70 -3.71
CA LYS A 150 -6.66 0.11 -4.43
C LYS A 150 -6.44 -1.38 -4.73
N ARG A 151 -5.24 -1.80 -5.16
CA ARG A 151 -4.92 -3.22 -5.45
C ARG A 151 -4.84 -4.07 -4.20
N GLN A 152 -4.27 -3.56 -3.11
CA GLN A 152 -4.26 -4.24 -1.80
C GLN A 152 -5.70 -4.53 -1.35
N LEU A 153 -6.55 -3.51 -1.38
CA LEU A 153 -8.00 -3.59 -1.15
C LEU A 153 -8.77 -4.53 -2.13
N THR A 154 -8.10 -5.25 -3.03
CA THR A 154 -8.70 -6.25 -3.92
C THR A 154 -8.31 -7.71 -3.59
N TRP A 155 -7.09 -8.08 -3.16
CA TRP A 155 -6.82 -9.45 -2.63
C TRP A 155 -7.58 -9.62 -1.31
N PHE A 156 -7.43 -8.68 -0.37
CA PHE A 156 -8.05 -8.77 0.96
C PHE A 156 -9.59 -8.82 0.94
N ARG A 157 -10.24 -8.41 -0.16
CA ARG A 157 -11.70 -8.61 -0.36
C ARG A 157 -12.02 -10.04 -0.74
N ASN A 158 -11.29 -10.56 -1.74
CA ASN A 158 -11.45 -11.91 -2.25
C ASN A 158 -11.07 -12.96 -1.19
N GLU A 159 -10.13 -12.64 -0.30
CA GLU A 159 -9.65 -13.56 0.72
C GLU A 159 -10.54 -13.67 1.94
N ARG A 160 -11.09 -14.87 2.15
CA ARG A 160 -12.02 -15.15 3.24
C ARG A 160 -11.34 -15.20 4.61
N ILE A 161 -10.04 -15.51 4.68
CA ILE A 161 -9.26 -15.64 5.93
C ILE A 161 -9.09 -14.34 6.73
N TYR A 162 -9.24 -13.16 6.12
CA TYR A 162 -8.96 -11.89 6.80
C TYR A 162 -10.15 -11.37 7.62
N HIS A 163 -9.92 -11.08 8.90
CA HIS A 163 -10.83 -10.35 9.77
C HIS A 163 -10.63 -8.84 9.58
N TRP A 164 -11.67 -8.16 9.11
CA TRP A 164 -11.61 -6.75 8.69
C TRP A 164 -11.87 -5.80 9.87
N LEU A 165 -10.86 -5.01 10.23
CA LEU A 165 -10.86 -4.10 11.39
C LEU A 165 -10.82 -2.63 10.96
N ASP A 166 -11.50 -1.77 11.72
CA ASP A 166 -11.59 -0.33 11.46
C ASP A 166 -10.38 0.41 12.06
N ALA A 167 -9.49 0.85 11.18
CA ALA A 167 -8.28 1.59 11.51
C ALA A 167 -8.55 3.05 11.93
N SER A 168 -9.81 3.51 11.94
CA SER A 168 -10.20 4.80 12.54
C SER A 168 -10.48 4.72 14.05
N LYS A 169 -10.46 3.50 14.63
CA LYS A 169 -10.67 3.29 16.08
C LYS A 169 -9.37 3.55 16.86
N PRO A 170 -9.44 3.82 18.18
CA PRO A 170 -8.24 3.98 19.01
C PRO A 170 -7.37 2.73 18.96
N LEU A 171 -6.05 2.93 18.85
CA LEU A 171 -5.07 1.85 18.73
C LEU A 171 -5.22 0.80 19.85
N GLU A 172 -5.33 1.25 21.10
CA GLU A 172 -5.50 0.38 22.27
C GLU A 172 -6.73 -0.54 22.16
N THR A 173 -7.84 -0.06 21.60
CA THR A 173 -9.06 -0.87 21.41
C THR A 173 -8.85 -1.97 20.36
N ILE A 174 -8.06 -1.69 19.32
CA ILE A 174 -7.68 -2.66 18.29
C ILE A 174 -6.67 -3.68 18.86
N LEU A 175 -5.67 -3.22 19.60
CA LEU A 175 -4.64 -4.06 20.20
C LEU A 175 -5.23 -5.01 21.26
N ASN A 176 -6.07 -4.51 22.17
CA ASN A 176 -6.74 -5.35 23.17
C ASN A 176 -7.61 -6.41 22.50
N PHE A 177 -8.38 -6.05 21.46
CA PHE A 177 -9.17 -7.03 20.71
C PHE A 177 -8.31 -8.12 20.05
N ILE A 178 -7.18 -7.76 19.42
CA ILE A 178 -6.27 -8.73 18.78
C ILE A 178 -5.60 -9.62 19.84
N HIS A 179 -5.22 -9.05 20.99
CA HIS A 179 -4.65 -9.78 22.12
C HIS A 179 -5.65 -10.80 22.70
N ASP A 180 -6.87 -10.36 23.01
CA ASP A 180 -7.88 -11.21 23.63
C ASP A 180 -8.34 -12.32 22.67
N ALA A 181 -8.45 -11.99 21.37
CA ALA A 181 -8.72 -12.97 20.31
C ALA A 181 -7.61 -14.03 20.18
N TYR A 182 -6.34 -13.68 20.41
CA TYR A 182 -5.23 -14.64 20.38
C TYR A 182 -5.26 -15.64 21.55
N HIS A 183 -5.80 -15.26 22.71
CA HIS A 183 -5.94 -16.16 23.86
C HIS A 183 -7.25 -16.96 23.85
N ASP A 184 -8.25 -16.58 23.04
CA ASP A 184 -9.52 -17.30 22.91
C ASP A 184 -9.38 -18.61 22.12
N ARG A 185 -9.22 -19.72 22.86
CA ARG A 185 -9.11 -21.08 22.33
C ARG A 185 -10.40 -21.64 21.71
N ASN A 186 -11.50 -20.88 21.69
CA ASN A 186 -12.78 -21.36 21.15
C ASN A 186 -12.83 -21.43 19.61
N GLY A 187 -11.77 -21.01 18.90
CA GLY A 187 -11.57 -21.27 17.47
C GLY A 187 -12.54 -20.58 16.51
N ARG A 188 -13.38 -19.65 17.00
CA ARG A 188 -14.43 -18.98 16.21
C ARG A 188 -14.44 -17.47 16.45
N LEU A 189 -13.37 -16.80 16.02
CA LEU A 189 -13.19 -15.36 16.14
C LEU A 189 -14.36 -14.58 15.51
N PHE A 190 -15.04 -13.78 16.32
CA PHE A 190 -16.06 -12.82 15.91
C PHE A 190 -15.56 -11.39 16.14
N VAL A 191 -15.63 -10.53 15.12
CA VAL A 191 -15.25 -9.12 15.23
C VAL A 191 -16.44 -8.31 15.75
N PRO A 192 -16.33 -7.61 16.90
CA PRO A 192 -17.39 -6.75 17.41
C PRO A 192 -17.80 -5.68 16.40
N GLU A 193 -19.10 -5.42 16.26
CA GLU A 193 -19.63 -4.50 15.23
C GLU A 193 -19.01 -3.08 15.30
N HIS A 194 -18.61 -2.63 16.49
CA HIS A 194 -17.97 -1.32 16.68
C HIS A 194 -16.52 -1.25 16.16
N LEU A 195 -15.84 -2.39 15.94
CA LEU A 195 -14.51 -2.52 15.32
C LEU A 195 -14.56 -3.03 13.88
N ARG A 196 -15.72 -3.49 13.42
CA ARG A 196 -15.88 -4.21 12.15
C ARG A 196 -15.83 -3.28 10.95
N MET A 197 -14.96 -3.58 9.97
CA MET A 197 -15.05 -2.95 8.65
C MET A 197 -15.87 -3.77 7.66
N PRO A 198 -16.74 -3.13 6.86
CA PRO A 198 -17.41 -3.81 5.76
C PRO A 198 -16.39 -4.13 4.65
N ARG A 199 -16.33 -5.40 4.25
CA ARG A 199 -15.53 -5.85 3.10
C ARG A 199 -15.96 -5.10 1.84
N ASP A 200 -17.24 -5.11 1.54
CA ASP A 200 -17.79 -4.52 0.33
C ASP A 200 -18.34 -3.11 0.54
N ILE A 201 -17.93 -2.21 -0.36
CA ILE A 201 -18.32 -0.80 -0.37
C ILE A 201 -18.99 -0.52 -1.72
N SER A 202 -20.09 -1.25 -1.97
CA SER A 202 -20.90 -1.21 -3.20
C SER A 202 -21.80 0.02 -3.32
N ASN A 203 -21.53 1.08 -2.55
CA ASN A 203 -22.34 2.28 -2.51
C ASN A 203 -21.98 3.26 -3.64
N SER A 204 -22.91 3.43 -4.59
CA SER A 204 -22.78 4.37 -5.72
C SER A 204 -22.40 5.80 -5.29
N ARG A 205 -22.89 6.27 -4.13
CA ARG A 205 -22.55 7.60 -3.58
C ARG A 205 -21.07 7.72 -3.23
N ILE A 206 -20.43 6.65 -2.75
CA ILE A 206 -18.99 6.61 -2.45
C ILE A 206 -18.19 6.53 -3.74
N ALA A 207 -18.64 5.75 -4.74
CA ALA A 207 -18.03 5.74 -6.07
C ALA A 207 -18.06 7.11 -6.75
N ALA A 208 -19.15 7.88 -6.61
CA ALA A 208 -19.24 9.26 -7.09
C ALA A 208 -18.25 10.20 -6.38
N LYS A 209 -18.18 10.17 -5.04
CA LYS A 209 -17.18 10.93 -4.26
C LYS A 209 -15.74 10.59 -4.69
N LEU A 210 -15.43 9.31 -4.91
CA LEU A 210 -14.11 8.86 -5.37
C LEU A 210 -13.77 9.30 -6.81
N LYS A 211 -14.75 9.44 -7.71
CA LYS A 211 -14.54 10.05 -9.05
C LYS A 211 -14.30 11.56 -8.97
N ALA A 212 -14.99 12.24 -8.05
CA ALA A 212 -14.83 13.67 -7.82
C ALA A 212 -13.56 14.03 -7.03
N TYR A 213 -12.95 13.08 -6.31
CA TYR A 213 -11.76 13.29 -5.51
C TYR A 213 -10.58 13.85 -6.34
N ARG A 214 -9.94 14.88 -5.82
CA ARG A 214 -8.68 15.45 -6.34
C ARG A 214 -7.77 15.69 -5.14
N THR A 215 -6.46 15.46 -5.30
CA THR A 215 -5.51 15.80 -4.24
C THR A 215 -5.64 17.28 -3.90
N ARG A 216 -5.53 17.63 -2.62
CA ARG A 216 -5.26 19.00 -2.18
C ARG A 216 -3.93 18.96 -1.42
N ASN A 217 -2.85 19.32 -2.11
CA ASN A 217 -1.56 19.54 -1.46
C ASN A 217 -1.73 20.66 -0.42
N SER A 218 -1.15 20.49 0.75
CA SER A 218 -1.45 21.24 1.97
C SER A 218 -0.18 21.68 2.70
N CYS A 219 0.80 20.77 2.84
CA CYS A 219 2.08 21.03 3.47
C CYS A 219 2.88 22.10 2.72
N PHE A 220 2.91 22.02 1.38
CA PHE A 220 3.62 22.97 0.54
C PHE A 220 2.98 24.37 0.54
N PHE A 221 1.66 24.48 0.69
CA PHE A 221 0.96 25.78 0.71
C PHE A 221 1.11 26.51 2.05
N MET A 222 1.02 25.80 3.18
CA MET A 222 1.11 26.44 4.50
C MET A 222 2.51 27.01 4.80
N LYS A 223 3.59 26.33 4.38
CA LYS A 223 4.96 26.75 4.69
C LYS A 223 5.57 27.69 3.64
N ALA A 224 5.12 27.65 2.38
CA ALA A 224 5.54 28.63 1.37
C ALA A 224 5.11 30.08 1.67
N PHE A 225 4.11 30.29 2.54
CA PHE A 225 3.73 31.61 3.05
C PHE A 225 4.68 32.17 4.13
N CYS A 226 5.58 31.34 4.68
CA CYS A 226 6.47 31.72 5.78
C CYS A 226 7.85 32.19 5.29
N GLU A 227 8.43 31.51 4.28
CA GLU A 227 9.75 31.83 3.73
C GLU A 227 9.69 32.30 2.27
N ARG A 228 10.28 33.47 2.00
CA ARG A 228 10.28 34.07 0.66
C ARG A 228 11.25 33.33 -0.27
N GLY A 229 10.72 32.51 -1.16
CA GLY A 229 11.39 32.16 -2.43
C GLY A 229 12.54 31.15 -2.37
N ARG A 230 12.63 30.30 -1.33
CA ARG A 230 13.50 29.12 -1.36
C ARG A 230 12.77 27.88 -0.85
N LEU A 231 12.58 26.90 -1.73
CA LEU A 231 12.19 25.53 -1.37
C LEU A 231 13.44 24.64 -1.18
N LEU A 232 14.60 25.25 -0.87
CA LEU A 232 15.94 24.61 -0.87
C LEU A 232 16.46 24.34 0.54
N SER A 233 16.28 25.30 1.46
CA SER A 233 16.29 25.07 2.92
C SER A 233 15.36 23.92 3.31
N TYR A 234 14.28 23.76 2.55
CA TYR A 234 13.16 22.86 2.81
C TYR A 234 13.44 21.36 2.59
N PHE A 235 14.39 21.04 1.72
CA PHE A 235 14.82 19.66 1.39
C PHE A 235 16.22 19.33 1.92
N GLY A 236 16.82 20.19 2.76
CA GLY A 236 18.16 19.99 3.35
C GLY A 236 19.37 20.09 2.41
N MET A 237 19.17 20.26 1.10
CA MET A 237 20.22 20.17 0.06
C MET A 237 21.26 21.31 0.05
N ASP A 238 21.29 22.18 1.06
CA ASP A 238 22.15 23.37 1.11
C ASP A 238 23.42 23.22 1.97
N LYS A 239 23.55 22.18 2.80
CA LYS A 239 24.70 21.97 3.71
C LYS A 239 25.94 21.45 2.97
N GLU A 240 27.11 21.99 3.33
CA GLU A 240 28.41 21.54 2.83
C GLU A 240 28.91 20.31 3.63
N ASP A 241 28.62 19.10 3.14
CA ASP A 241 29.37 17.91 3.56
C ASP A 241 30.52 17.65 2.57
N PRO A 242 31.80 17.84 2.97
CA PRO A 242 32.95 17.73 2.06
C PRO A 242 33.20 16.29 1.53
N LYS A 243 32.43 15.29 1.98
CA LYS A 243 32.48 13.93 1.43
C LYS A 243 31.45 13.66 0.32
N VAL A 244 30.42 14.50 0.19
CA VAL A 244 29.33 14.29 -0.77
C VAL A 244 29.54 15.20 -2.00
N LYS A 245 30.00 14.63 -3.12
CA LYS A 245 30.05 15.32 -4.43
C LYS A 245 28.66 15.41 -5.07
N GLY A 246 27.69 15.92 -4.31
CA GLY A 246 26.29 16.01 -4.71
C GLY A 246 26.02 17.17 -5.68
N TRP A 247 25.18 16.92 -6.67
CA TRP A 247 24.63 17.98 -7.52
C TRP A 247 23.55 18.73 -6.72
N ARG A 248 23.66 20.06 -6.59
CA ARG A 248 22.58 20.86 -5.99
C ARG A 248 21.43 21.00 -6.99
N PHE A 249 20.20 20.72 -6.54
CA PHE A 249 19.00 20.82 -7.36
C PHE A 249 18.19 22.08 -7.02
N TYR A 250 17.98 22.94 -8.01
CA TYR A 250 17.29 24.22 -7.86
C TYR A 250 15.86 24.13 -8.40
N VAL A 251 14.87 24.11 -7.51
CA VAL A 251 13.45 24.22 -7.89
C VAL A 251 13.05 25.69 -7.99
N THR A 252 12.76 26.16 -9.20
CA THR A 252 12.35 27.54 -9.46
C THR A 252 10.83 27.70 -9.54
N PHE A 253 10.35 28.77 -8.94
CA PHE A 253 8.96 29.24 -8.97
C PHE A 253 8.94 30.66 -9.56
N PRO A 254 7.93 31.03 -10.36
CA PRO A 254 7.68 32.41 -10.77
C PRO A 254 7.07 33.23 -9.62
#